data_AF-A0A351IQQ2-F1
#
_entry.id   AF-A0A351IQQ2-F1
#
_cell.length_a   1.000
_cell.length_b   1.000
_cell.length_c   1.000
_cell.angle_alpha   90.00
_cell.angle_beta   90.00
_cell.angle_gamma   90.00
#
_symmetry.space_group_name_H-M   'P 1'
#
loop_
_entity.id
_entity.type
_entity.pdbx_description
1 polymer ?
#
loop_
_entity_poly.entity_id
_entity_poly.type
_entity_poly.pdbx_seq_one_letter_code
_entity_poly.pdbx_strand_id
1 'polypeptide(L)'
;MEQGEQFIHDFLEKLIDEAEQGGVSDNLRQDMMAGLTQRLNAYIGTAIFQEFSSQDAKDFEKLIENHDFNSQEVQSFLHERIPSIDEIMAKTMMEFRDIYLNS
;
A
#
# COMPACT_ATOMS: atom_id res chain seq x y z
N MET A 1 -10.24 11.69 -6.58
CA MET A 1 -9.33 10.59 -6.19
C MET A 1 -8.29 11.15 -5.22
N GLU A 2 -8.70 11.62 -4.05
CA GLU A 2 -7.78 12.27 -3.09
C GLU A 2 -7.77 11.56 -1.74
N GLN A 3 -8.75 10.71 -1.45
CA GLN A 3 -8.93 10.14 -0.11
C GLN A 3 -7.97 8.98 0.20
N GLY A 4 -7.63 8.14 -0.78
CA GLY A 4 -6.74 6.98 -0.58
C GLY A 4 -5.26 7.37 -0.45
N GLU A 5 -4.80 8.29 -1.29
CA GLU A 5 -3.42 8.82 -1.21
C GLU A 5 -3.22 9.64 0.07
N GLN A 6 -4.20 10.48 0.42
CA GLN A 6 -4.15 11.23 1.68
C GLN A 6 -4.18 10.30 2.90
N PHE A 7 -4.96 9.22 2.88
CA PHE A 7 -4.97 8.25 3.97
C PHE A 7 -3.61 7.56 4.16
N ILE A 8 -2.97 7.14 3.07
CA ILE A 8 -1.62 6.55 3.11
C ILE A 8 -0.62 7.57 3.67
N HIS A 9 -0.70 8.82 3.21
CA HIS A 9 0.15 9.89 3.71
C HIS A 9 -0.02 10.09 5.23
N ASP A 10 -1.24 10.27 5.71
CA ASP A 10 -1.53 10.47 7.13
C ASP A 10 -1.13 9.27 8.01
N PHE A 11 -1.26 8.06 7.47
CA PHE A 11 -0.79 6.84 8.13
C PHE A 11 0.72 6.84 8.31
N LEU A 12 1.47 7.17 7.25
CA LEU A 12 2.93 7.19 7.28
C LEU A 12 3.47 8.33 8.13
N GLU A 13 2.82 9.50 8.14
CA GLU A 13 3.19 10.61 9.03
C GLU A 13 3.10 10.19 10.49
N LYS A 14 1.98 9.56 10.90
CA LYS A 14 1.81 9.03 12.25
C LYS A 14 2.84 7.96 12.58
N LEU A 15 3.17 7.10 11.61
CA LEU A 15 4.15 6.06 11.79
C LEU A 15 5.56 6.62 12.06
N ILE A 16 5.95 7.68 11.35
CA ILE A 16 7.21 8.40 11.59
C ILE A 16 7.18 9.04 12.98
N ASP A 17 6.09 9.69 13.36
CA ASP A 17 5.97 10.36 14.66
C ASP A 17 6.03 9.36 15.83
N GLU A 18 5.49 8.15 15.65
CA GLU A 18 5.56 7.07 16.64
C GLU A 18 6.98 6.50 16.80
N ALA A 19 7.73 6.38 15.69
CA ALA A 19 9.10 5.86 15.69
C ALA A 19 10.09 6.88 16.25
N GLU A 20 10.01 8.12 15.76
CA GLU A 20 10.98 9.17 16.01
C GLU A 20 10.52 10.09 17.15
N GLN A 21 10.43 9.52 18.37
CA GLN A 21 9.93 10.19 19.59
C GLN A 21 10.69 11.48 20.00
N GLY A 22 11.74 11.87 19.25
CA GLY A 22 12.50 13.11 19.42
C GLY A 22 12.33 14.12 18.27
N GLY A 23 11.52 13.79 17.26
CA GLY A 23 11.35 14.58 16.04
C GLY A 23 12.51 14.41 15.04
N VAL A 24 12.19 14.60 13.76
CA VAL A 24 13.14 14.62 12.64
C VAL A 24 13.06 15.97 11.92
N SER A 25 14.14 16.36 11.24
CA SER A 25 14.11 17.54 10.39
C SER A 25 13.15 17.35 9.20
N ASP A 26 12.61 18.44 8.67
CA ASP A 26 11.64 18.39 7.56
C ASP A 26 12.20 17.67 6.33
N ASN A 27 13.48 17.88 6.00
CA ASN A 27 14.13 17.21 4.87
C ASN A 27 14.22 15.70 5.10
N LEU A 28 14.64 15.27 6.30
CA LEU A 28 14.71 13.85 6.63
C LEU A 28 13.31 13.22 6.64
N ARG A 29 12.30 13.95 7.13
CA ARG A 29 10.90 13.51 7.10
C ARG A 29 10.42 13.28 5.67
N GLN A 30 10.70 14.20 4.74
CA GLN A 30 10.32 14.05 3.34
C GLN A 30 10.98 12.82 2.70
N ASP A 31 12.27 12.60 2.96
CA ASP A 31 12.98 11.42 2.47
C ASP A 31 12.41 10.11 3.04
N MET A 32 12.09 10.11 4.34
CA MET A 32 11.42 8.98 5.01
C MET A 32 10.04 8.72 4.41
N MET A 33 9.23 9.74 4.18
CA MET A 33 7.90 9.62 3.57
C MET A 33 7.97 9.00 2.18
N ALA A 34 8.89 9.46 1.33
CA ALA A 34 9.08 8.89 -0.01
C ALA A 34 9.49 7.41 0.06
N GLY A 35 10.46 7.08 0.92
CA GLY A 35 10.95 5.71 1.10
C GLY A 35 9.88 4.77 1.67
N LEU A 36 9.15 5.22 2.70
CA LEU A 36 8.09 4.44 3.33
C LEU A 36 6.90 4.23 2.40
N THR A 37 6.53 5.24 1.61
CA THR A 37 5.46 5.09 0.60
C THR A 37 5.81 4.00 -0.40
N GLN A 38 7.05 4.00 -0.93
CA GLN A 38 7.48 2.96 -1.87
C GLN A 38 7.46 1.57 -1.24
N ARG A 39 7.94 1.45 0.01
CA ARG A 39 7.95 0.16 0.74
C ARG A 39 6.56 -0.35 1.04
N LEU A 40 5.67 0.51 1.52
CA LEU A 40 4.28 0.17 1.82
C LEU A 40 3.54 -0.29 0.56
N ASN A 41 3.71 0.42 -0.56
CA ASN A 41 3.12 0.04 -1.84
C ASN A 41 3.62 -1.34 -2.31
N ALA A 42 4.91 -1.61 -2.19
CA ALA A 42 5.47 -2.92 -2.52
C ALA A 42 4.95 -4.02 -1.59
N TYR A 43 4.80 -3.72 -0.30
CA TYR A 43 4.29 -4.66 0.70
C TYR A 43 2.82 -5.01 0.45
N ILE A 44 1.98 -4.00 0.21
CA ILE A 44 0.58 -4.15 -0.21
C ILE A 44 0.47 -4.94 -1.51
N GLY A 45 1.24 -4.56 -2.54
CA GLY A 45 1.24 -5.27 -3.82
C GLY A 45 1.57 -6.76 -3.64
N THR A 46 2.58 -7.07 -2.83
CA THR A 46 2.95 -8.45 -2.53
C THR A 46 1.83 -9.22 -1.84
N ALA A 47 1.17 -8.62 -0.83
CA ALA A 47 0.05 -9.25 -0.12
C ALA A 47 -1.13 -9.54 -1.07
N ILE A 48 -1.43 -8.61 -1.97
CA ILE A 48 -2.48 -8.77 -2.99
C ILE A 48 -2.13 -9.91 -3.96
N PHE A 49 -0.90 -9.94 -4.48
CA PHE A 49 -0.47 -10.97 -5.42
C PHE A 49 -0.47 -12.38 -4.83
N GLN A 50 -0.30 -12.52 -3.50
CA GLN A 50 -0.37 -13.82 -2.82
C GLN A 50 -1.79 -14.41 -2.83
N GLU A 51 -2.81 -13.57 -2.97
CA GLU A 51 -4.21 -13.99 -3.01
C GLU A 51 -4.69 -14.28 -4.44
N PHE A 52 -3.90 -13.92 -5.46
CA PHE A 52 -4.24 -14.19 -6.84
C PHE A 52 -4.15 -15.68 -7.16
N SER A 53 -5.19 -16.21 -7.81
CA SER A 53 -5.04 -17.46 -8.53
C SER A 53 -4.14 -17.26 -9.76
N SER A 54 -3.67 -18.37 -10.36
CA SER A 54 -2.93 -18.29 -11.62
C SER A 54 -3.73 -17.67 -12.77
N GLN A 55 -5.06 -17.67 -12.69
CA GLN A 55 -5.92 -17.01 -13.68
C GLN A 55 -6.04 -15.51 -13.39
N ASP A 56 -6.20 -15.11 -12.12
CA ASP A 56 -6.28 -13.70 -11.74
C ASP A 56 -4.97 -12.97 -12.05
N ALA A 57 -3.81 -13.62 -11.84
CA ALA A 57 -2.52 -13.07 -12.24
C ALA A 57 -2.42 -12.78 -13.74
N LYS A 58 -2.89 -13.71 -14.60
CA LYS A 58 -2.90 -13.50 -16.06
C LYS A 58 -3.88 -12.42 -16.49
N ASP A 59 -5.04 -12.34 -15.83
CA ASP A 59 -6.04 -11.33 -16.13
C ASP A 59 -5.57 -9.94 -15.68
N PHE A 60 -4.83 -9.87 -14.57
CA PHE A 60 -4.18 -8.66 -14.09
C PHE A 60 -3.00 -8.23 -14.97
N GLU A 61 -2.16 -9.17 -15.46
CA GLU A 61 -1.11 -8.87 -16.44
C GLU A 61 -1.69 -8.23 -17.70
N LYS A 62 -2.77 -8.79 -18.26
CA LYS A 62 -3.47 -8.21 -19.41
C LYS A 62 -4.06 -6.84 -19.11
N LEU A 63 -4.58 -6.65 -17.89
CA LEU A 63 -5.09 -5.34 -17.46
C LEU A 63 -3.98 -4.30 -17.52
N ILE A 64 -2.77 -4.66 -17.08
CA ILE A 64 -1.60 -3.78 -17.07
C ILE A 64 -1.04 -3.53 -18.49
N GLU A 65 -0.91 -4.57 -19.30
CA GLU A 65 -0.36 -4.49 -20.66
C GLU A 65 -1.15 -3.56 -21.58
N ASN A 66 -2.46 -3.40 -21.33
CA ASN A 66 -3.31 -2.52 -22.12
C ASN A 66 -3.06 -1.02 -21.86
N HIS A 67 -2.24 -0.65 -20.87
CA HIS A 67 -1.84 0.73 -20.51
C HIS A 67 -2.98 1.76 -20.30
N ASP A 68 -4.25 1.34 -20.37
CA ASP A 68 -5.44 2.20 -20.33
C ASP A 68 -6.25 2.03 -19.03
N PHE A 69 -5.67 1.38 -18.02
CA PHE A 69 -6.36 1.15 -16.75
C PHE A 69 -6.20 2.35 -15.82
N ASN A 70 -7.32 2.81 -15.26
CA ASN A 70 -7.30 3.81 -14.19
C ASN A 70 -7.36 3.13 -12.81
N SER A 71 -7.05 3.89 -11.76
CA SER A 71 -7.02 3.38 -10.37
C SER A 71 -8.35 2.79 -9.90
N GLN A 72 -9.48 3.24 -10.47
CA GLN A 72 -10.81 2.75 -10.12
C GLN A 72 -11.10 1.37 -10.73
N GLU A 73 -10.58 1.09 -11.93
CA GLU A 73 -10.69 -0.22 -12.58
C GLU A 73 -9.84 -1.27 -11.86
N VAL A 74 -8.65 -0.89 -11.39
CA VAL A 74 -7.81 -1.74 -10.54
C VAL A 74 -8.51 -2.05 -9.22
N GLN A 75 -9.05 -1.05 -8.53
CA GLN A 75 -9.79 -1.29 -7.28
C GLN A 75 -10.99 -2.22 -7.49
N SER A 76 -11.78 -1.98 -8.55
CA SER A 76 -12.93 -2.83 -8.87
C SER A 76 -12.50 -4.27 -9.16
N PHE A 77 -11.43 -4.45 -9.95
CA PHE A 77 -10.86 -5.78 -10.21
C PHE A 77 -10.47 -6.48 -8.90
N LEU A 78 -9.78 -5.77 -8.00
CA LEU A 78 -9.35 -6.33 -6.73
C LEU A 78 -10.55 -6.71 -5.82
N HIS A 79 -11.57 -5.85 -5.71
CA HIS A 79 -12.77 -6.16 -4.92
C HIS A 79 -13.60 -7.31 -5.49
N GLU A 80 -13.66 -7.44 -6.82
CA GLU A 80 -14.37 -8.54 -7.47
C GLU A 80 -13.67 -9.89 -7.30
N ARG A 81 -12.33 -9.89 -7.34
CA ARG A 81 -11.52 -11.12 -7.30
C ARG A 81 -11.10 -11.54 -5.90
N ILE A 82 -10.95 -10.58 -5.00
CA ILE A 82 -10.53 -10.80 -3.62
C ILE A 82 -11.63 -10.23 -2.70
N PRO A 83 -12.62 -11.06 -2.31
CA PRO A 83 -13.72 -10.62 -1.45
C PRO A 83 -13.26 -10.05 -0.10
N SER A 84 -12.08 -10.45 0.38
CA SER A 84 -11.47 -10.03 1.64
C SER A 84 -10.42 -8.92 1.48
N ILE A 85 -10.38 -8.21 0.34
CA ILE A 85 -9.33 -7.23 0.03
C ILE A 85 -9.18 -6.17 1.13
N ASP A 86 -10.29 -5.68 1.70
CA ASP A 86 -10.26 -4.68 2.77
C ASP A 86 -9.59 -5.22 4.05
N GLU A 87 -9.84 -6.49 4.39
CA GLU A 87 -9.21 -7.15 5.54
C GLU A 87 -7.72 -7.37 5.30
N ILE A 88 -7.35 -7.77 4.08
CA ILE A 88 -5.95 -7.95 3.68
C ILE A 88 -5.21 -6.61 3.75
N MET A 89 -5.80 -5.54 3.23
CA MET A 89 -5.23 -4.19 3.30
C MET A 89 -5.01 -3.75 4.74
N ALA A 90 -6.03 -3.88 5.59
CA ALA A 90 -5.95 -3.50 7.00
C ALA A 90 -4.87 -4.32 7.74
N LYS A 91 -4.85 -5.64 7.55
CA LYS A 91 -3.84 -6.53 8.14
C LYS A 91 -2.44 -6.17 7.68
N THR A 92 -2.25 -5.97 6.38
CA THR A 92 -0.96 -5.64 5.77
C THR A 92 -0.41 -4.32 6.30
N MET A 93 -1.26 -3.31 6.49
CA MET A 93 -0.85 -2.03 7.09
C MET A 93 -0.47 -2.17 8.57
N MET A 94 -1.21 -2.97 9.34
CA MET A 94 -0.86 -3.24 10.75
C MET A 94 0.47 -3.99 10.87
N GLU A 95 0.69 -5.01 10.04
CA GLU A 95 1.95 -5.74 9.99
C GLU A 95 3.12 -4.84 9.59
N PHE A 96 2.93 -3.99 8.57
CA PHE A 96 3.94 -3.03 8.14
C PHE A 96 4.33 -2.08 9.28
N ARG A 97 3.33 -1.55 10.01
CA ARG A 97 3.55 -0.71 11.19
C ARG A 97 4.36 -1.46 12.25
N ASP A 98 3.98 -2.70 12.57
CA ASP A 98 4.65 -3.51 13.59
C ASP A 98 6.12 -3.77 13.21
N ILE A 99 6.37 -4.14 11.96
CA ILE A 99 7.73 -4.35 11.43
C ILE A 99 8.55 -3.07 11.55
N TYR A 100 7.99 -1.92 11.17
CA TYR A 100 8.74 -0.66 11.18
C TYR A 100 9.05 -0.16 12.59
N LEU A 101 8.12 -0.30 13.54
CA LEU A 101 8.31 0.18 14.91
C LEU A 101 9.15 -0.75 15.78
N ASN A 102 9.20 -2.05 15.45
CA ASN A 102 9.94 -3.05 16.22
C ASN A 102 11.25 -3.50 15.55
N SER A 103 11.64 -2.91 14.41
CA SER A 103 12.91 -3.19 13.72
C SER A 103 14.11 -2.48 14.34
#